data_AF-A0AAD7FSA8-F1
#
_entry.id   AF-A0AAD7FSA8-F1
#
_cell.length_a   1.000
_cell.length_b   1.000
_cell.length_c   1.000
_cell.angle_alpha   90.00
_cell.angle_beta   90.00
_cell.angle_gamma   90.00
#
_symmetry.space_group_name_H-M   'P 1'
#
loop_
_entity.id
_entity.type
_entity.pdbx_description
1 polymer ?
#
loop_
_entity_poly.entity_id
_entity_poly.type
_entity_poly.pdbx_seq_one_letter_code
_entity_poly.pdbx_strand_id
1 'polypeptide(L)'
;MAVKSTFHLLADIISQAVDTIEDVYATAGLDVPSLDESFNPASPAEALRRHPLVSAATLDLVVAAGQIAAIAQDPVISALNNAYATGDKGMAATDIAAHSQADPLLLARILRLLATHHVFHKGKPTKTLLEAPKDVEVLSYSMQSDLD
;
A
#
# COMPACT_ATOMS: atom_id res chain seq x y z
N MET A 1 3.79 5.90 -34.35
CA MET A 1 2.84 5.96 -33.22
C MET A 1 3.62 6.27 -31.97
N ALA A 2 3.21 7.27 -31.19
CA ALA A 2 3.82 7.52 -29.89
C ALA A 2 3.46 6.37 -28.94
N VAL A 3 4.47 5.79 -28.28
CA VAL A 3 4.24 4.78 -27.24
C VAL A 3 3.61 5.47 -26.04
N LYS A 4 2.48 4.95 -25.54
CA LYS A 4 1.86 5.46 -24.31
C LYS A 4 2.83 5.32 -23.14
N SER A 5 2.97 6.37 -22.33
CA SER A 5 3.76 6.29 -21.11
C SER A 5 3.08 5.39 -20.07
N THR A 6 3.85 4.86 -19.12
CA THR A 6 3.31 4.06 -18.01
C THR A 6 2.22 4.81 -17.24
N PHE A 7 2.36 6.13 -17.03
CA PHE A 7 1.32 6.96 -16.40
C PHE A 7 -0.02 6.90 -17.14
N HIS A 8 0.00 7.01 -18.48
CA HIS A 8 -1.24 6.93 -19.26
C HIS A 8 -1.83 5.52 -19.22
N LEU A 9 -0.99 4.49 -19.26
CA LEU A 9 -1.47 3.11 -19.17
C LEU A 9 -2.15 2.83 -17.81
N LEU A 10 -1.59 3.32 -16.70
CA LEU A 10 -2.20 3.16 -15.38
C LEU A 10 -3.48 3.97 -15.23
N ALA A 11 -3.52 5.18 -15.79
CA ALA A 11 -4.75 5.98 -15.82
C ALA A 11 -5.86 5.28 -16.62
N ASP A 12 -5.53 4.68 -17.77
CA ASP A 12 -6.48 3.90 -18.57
C ASP A 12 -7.05 2.71 -17.76
N ILE A 13 -6.21 2.01 -16.97
CA ILE A 13 -6.64 0.91 -16.10
C ILE A 13 -7.59 1.41 -15.01
N ILE A 14 -7.27 2.54 -14.36
CA ILE A 14 -8.14 3.13 -13.33
C ILE A 14 -9.50 3.47 -13.92
N SER A 15 -9.54 4.14 -15.07
CA SER A 15 -10.80 4.48 -15.73
C SER A 15 -11.63 3.24 -16.09
N GLN A 16 -11.01 2.22 -16.70
CA GLN A 16 -11.71 0.97 -17.05
C GLN A 16 -12.26 0.24 -15.81
N ALA A 17 -11.53 0.25 -14.71
CA ALA A 17 -11.98 -0.34 -13.46
C ALA A 17 -13.17 0.43 -12.86
N VAL A 18 -13.14 1.76 -12.89
CA VAL A 18 -14.26 2.61 -12.46
C VAL A 18 -15.50 2.32 -13.32
N ASP A 19 -15.36 2.34 -14.65
CA ASP A 19 -16.47 2.04 -15.57
C ASP A 19 -17.09 0.66 -15.27
N THR A 20 -16.25 -0.35 -15.06
CA THR A 20 -16.71 -1.72 -14.73
C THR A 20 -17.50 -1.77 -13.42
N ILE A 21 -17.05 -1.04 -12.40
CA ILE A 21 -17.75 -0.98 -11.11
C ILE A 21 -19.09 -0.26 -11.29
N GLU A 22 -19.08 0.93 -11.89
CA GLU A 22 -20.29 1.74 -12.10
C GLU A 22 -21.33 1.01 -12.95
N ASP A 23 -20.91 0.30 -14.01
CA ASP A 23 -21.79 -0.50 -14.87
C ASP A 23 -22.50 -1.62 -14.10
N VAL A 24 -21.79 -2.33 -13.20
CA VAL A 24 -22.39 -3.41 -12.39
C VAL A 24 -23.41 -2.83 -11.41
N TYR A 25 -23.11 -1.71 -10.76
CA TYR A 25 -24.02 -1.02 -9.86
C TYR A 25 -25.25 -0.48 -10.61
N ALA A 26 -25.05 0.19 -11.74
CA ALA A 26 -26.11 0.71 -12.59
C ALA A 26 -27.03 -0.40 -13.12
N THR A 27 -26.47 -1.54 -13.54
CA THR A 27 -27.24 -2.72 -13.99
C THR A 27 -28.14 -3.28 -12.89
N ALA A 28 -27.70 -3.18 -11.63
CA ALA A 28 -28.49 -3.58 -10.47
C ALA A 28 -29.49 -2.50 -9.99
N GLY A 29 -29.49 -1.31 -10.61
CA GLY A 29 -30.29 -0.16 -10.18
C GLY A 29 -29.88 0.39 -8.83
N LEU A 30 -28.59 0.29 -8.49
CA LEU A 30 -28.00 0.71 -7.22
C LEU A 30 -26.88 1.71 -7.48
N ASP A 31 -26.59 2.55 -6.49
CA ASP A 31 -25.44 3.45 -6.52
C ASP A 31 -24.27 2.86 -5.72
N VAL A 32 -23.04 3.25 -6.08
CA VAL A 32 -21.84 2.91 -5.31
C VAL A 32 -21.93 3.56 -3.93
N PRO A 33 -21.77 2.83 -2.81
CA PRO A 33 -21.91 3.43 -1.48
C PRO A 33 -20.83 4.50 -1.22
N SER A 34 -21.25 5.67 -0.76
CA SER A 34 -20.36 6.79 -0.43
C SER A 34 -19.56 6.54 0.85
N LEU A 35 -18.40 7.20 0.98
CA LEU A 35 -17.62 7.22 2.22
C LEU A 35 -18.26 8.07 3.32
N ASP A 36 -19.15 8.99 2.96
CA ASP A 36 -19.87 9.85 3.90
C ASP A 36 -21.09 9.15 4.55
N GLU A 37 -21.46 7.98 4.04
CA GLU A 37 -22.58 7.19 4.54
C GLU A 37 -22.11 6.10 5.51
N SER A 38 -22.93 5.77 6.50
CA SER A 38 -22.65 4.67 7.42
C SER A 38 -22.69 3.32 6.70
N PHE A 39 -21.66 2.50 6.90
CA PHE A 39 -21.61 1.13 6.40
C PHE A 39 -22.82 0.29 6.89
N ASN A 40 -23.54 -0.32 5.95
CA ASN A 40 -24.66 -1.22 6.25
C ASN A 40 -24.49 -2.59 5.56
N PRO A 41 -24.03 -3.63 6.27
CA PRO A 41 -23.73 -4.94 5.68
C PRO A 41 -24.97 -5.67 5.13
N ALA A 42 -26.17 -5.25 5.52
CA ALA A 42 -27.42 -5.81 5.02
C ALA A 42 -27.92 -5.13 3.73
N SER A 43 -27.28 -4.04 3.28
CA SER A 43 -27.72 -3.34 2.08
C SER A 43 -27.34 -4.11 0.80
N PRO A 44 -28.18 -4.09 -0.25
CA PRO A 44 -27.85 -4.70 -1.54
C PRO A 44 -26.61 -4.11 -2.20
N ALA A 45 -26.39 -2.80 -2.06
CA ALA A 45 -25.22 -2.10 -2.59
C ALA A 45 -23.92 -2.56 -1.93
N GLU A 46 -23.93 -2.84 -0.62
CA GLU A 46 -22.79 -3.41 0.10
C GLU A 46 -22.55 -4.87 -0.28
N ALA A 47 -23.61 -5.63 -0.58
CA ALA A 47 -23.49 -7.00 -1.07
C ALA A 47 -22.79 -7.07 -2.45
N LEU A 48 -23.00 -6.07 -3.32
CA LEU A 48 -22.37 -6.01 -4.64
C LEU A 48 -20.85 -5.88 -4.60
N ARG A 49 -20.25 -5.40 -3.51
CA ARG A 49 -18.78 -5.38 -3.35
C ARG A 49 -18.13 -6.77 -3.41
N ARG A 50 -18.92 -7.83 -3.17
CA ARG A 50 -18.49 -9.23 -3.29
C ARG A 50 -18.73 -9.83 -4.67
N HIS A 51 -19.36 -9.09 -5.59
CA HIS A 51 -19.53 -9.55 -6.96
C HIS A 51 -18.16 -9.73 -7.63
N PRO A 52 -17.89 -10.84 -8.34
CA PRO A 52 -16.55 -11.14 -8.86
C PRO A 52 -15.96 -10.05 -9.76
N LEU A 53 -16.79 -9.41 -10.59
CA LEU A 53 -16.33 -8.31 -11.45
C LEU A 53 -16.00 -7.05 -10.65
N VAL A 54 -16.78 -6.74 -9.61
CA VAL A 54 -16.57 -5.55 -8.77
C VAL A 54 -15.30 -5.73 -7.94
N SER A 55 -15.11 -6.91 -7.34
CA SER A 55 -13.92 -7.19 -6.53
C SER A 55 -12.64 -7.24 -7.38
N ALA A 56 -12.69 -7.81 -8.58
CA ALA A 56 -11.56 -7.79 -9.51
C ALA A 56 -11.21 -6.37 -9.97
N ALA A 57 -12.20 -5.61 -10.44
CA ALA A 57 -11.99 -4.21 -10.85
C ALA A 57 -11.51 -3.33 -9.69
N THR A 58 -12.02 -3.55 -8.48
CA THR A 58 -11.54 -2.83 -7.27
C THR A 58 -10.06 -3.12 -7.01
N LEU A 59 -9.62 -4.38 -7.18
CA LEU A 59 -8.21 -4.72 -7.03
C LEU A 59 -7.35 -4.01 -8.08
N ASP A 60 -7.75 -4.03 -9.35
CA ASP A 60 -7.04 -3.34 -10.43
C ASP A 60 -6.94 -1.84 -10.18
N LEU A 61 -8.04 -1.21 -9.74
CA LEU A 61 -8.10 0.20 -9.35
C LEU A 61 -7.10 0.52 -8.23
N VAL A 62 -7.13 -0.26 -7.14
CA VAL A 62 -6.25 -0.03 -5.98
C VAL A 62 -4.77 -0.21 -6.34
N VAL A 63 -4.45 -1.27 -7.10
CA VAL A 63 -3.06 -1.54 -7.52
C VAL A 63 -2.55 -0.45 -8.46
N ALA A 64 -3.34 -0.06 -9.47
CA ALA A 64 -2.94 0.98 -10.42
C ALA A 64 -2.78 2.34 -9.74
N ALA A 65 -3.70 2.71 -8.85
CA ALA A 65 -3.59 3.94 -8.05
C ALA A 65 -2.34 3.94 -7.16
N GLY A 66 -2.05 2.80 -6.50
CA GLY A 66 -0.83 2.62 -5.71
C GLY A 66 0.44 2.77 -6.55
N GLN A 67 0.47 2.21 -7.77
CA GLN A 67 1.61 2.36 -8.69
C GLN A 67 1.77 3.80 -9.18
N ILE A 68 0.68 4.51 -9.51
CA ILE A 68 0.74 5.94 -9.84
C ILE A 68 1.31 6.73 -8.67
N ALA A 69 0.84 6.48 -7.45
CA ALA A 69 1.35 7.14 -6.26
C ALA A 69 2.84 6.87 -6.06
N ALA A 70 3.28 5.62 -6.24
CA ALA A 70 4.68 5.24 -6.10
C ALA A 70 5.60 5.89 -7.15
N ILE A 71 5.13 6.05 -8.40
CA ILE A 71 5.90 6.72 -9.46
C ILE A 71 5.92 8.24 -9.25
N ALA A 72 4.83 8.82 -8.76
CA ALA A 72 4.69 10.27 -8.57
C ALA A 72 5.43 10.78 -7.33
N GLN A 73 5.62 9.94 -6.30
CA GLN A 73 6.31 10.32 -5.08
C GLN A 73 7.83 10.22 -5.23
N ASP A 74 8.54 11.09 -4.51
CA ASP A 74 9.98 10.90 -4.27
C ASP A 74 10.20 9.55 -3.57
N PRO A 75 11.18 8.72 -3.99
CA PRO A 75 11.42 7.41 -3.40
C PRO A 75 11.59 7.43 -1.87
N VAL A 76 12.12 8.51 -1.29
CA VAL A 76 12.24 8.70 0.17
C VAL A 76 10.88 8.93 0.81
N ILE A 77 10.00 9.71 0.18
CA ILE A 77 8.64 9.96 0.66
C ILE A 77 7.76 8.71 0.53
N SER A 78 7.91 7.94 -0.55
CA SER A 78 7.21 6.67 -0.74
C SER A 78 7.61 5.65 0.32
N ALA A 79 8.92 5.50 0.59
CA ALA A 79 9.41 4.63 1.68
C ALA A 79 8.91 5.09 3.06
N LEU A 80 8.88 6.40 3.31
CA LEU A 80 8.41 6.99 4.56
C LEU A 80 6.90 6.78 4.77
N ASN A 81 6.07 7.01 3.75
CA ASN A 81 4.62 6.75 3.80
C ASN A 81 4.29 5.28 4.07
N ASN A 82 5.02 4.37 3.43
CA ASN A 82 4.88 2.93 3.68
C ASN A 82 5.30 2.56 5.11
N ALA A 83 6.32 3.20 5.67
CA ALA A 83 6.71 3.01 7.07
C ALA A 83 5.64 3.57 8.03
N TYR A 84 5.06 4.74 7.76
CA TYR A 84 4.00 5.33 8.59
C TYR A 84 2.73 4.47 8.64
N ALA A 85 2.38 3.78 7.56
CA ALA A 85 1.21 2.89 7.52
C ALA A 85 1.34 1.67 8.48
N THR A 86 2.52 1.39 9.05
CA THR A 86 2.77 0.22 9.92
C THR A 86 2.59 0.49 11.42
N GLY A 87 2.41 1.74 11.85
CA GLY A 87 2.17 2.12 13.25
C GLY A 87 3.32 1.79 14.22
N ASP A 88 3.08 1.98 15.53
CA ASP A 88 4.10 1.97 16.61
C ASP A 88 4.87 0.65 16.80
N LYS A 89 4.44 -0.45 16.17
CA LYS A 89 4.99 -1.79 16.44
C LYS A 89 6.33 -2.04 15.77
N GLY A 90 6.70 -1.21 14.80
CA GLY A 90 7.91 -1.39 14.02
C GLY A 90 7.86 -2.64 13.13
N MET A 91 8.39 -2.53 11.93
CA MET A 91 8.34 -3.59 10.92
C MET A 91 9.73 -3.82 10.34
N ALA A 92 10.08 -5.07 10.02
CA ALA A 92 11.35 -5.36 9.39
C ALA A 92 11.37 -4.78 7.96
N ALA A 93 12.53 -4.27 7.53
CA ALA A 93 12.69 -3.71 6.19
C ALA A 93 12.31 -4.73 5.09
N THR A 94 12.47 -6.02 5.34
CA THR A 94 12.04 -7.11 4.45
C THR A 94 10.53 -7.17 4.28
N ASP A 95 9.77 -6.92 5.34
CA ASP A 95 8.31 -6.97 5.30
C ASP A 95 7.77 -5.71 4.61
N ILE A 96 8.40 -4.54 4.86
CA ILE A 96 8.07 -3.30 4.14
C ILE A 96 8.42 -3.44 2.65
N ALA A 97 9.56 -4.06 2.33
CA ALA A 97 9.95 -4.38 0.96
C ALA A 97 8.97 -5.34 0.27
N ALA A 98 8.44 -6.33 0.99
CA ALA A 98 7.41 -7.23 0.47
C ALA A 98 6.10 -6.50 0.15
N HIS A 99 5.71 -5.50 0.95
CA HIS A 99 4.52 -4.67 0.68
C HIS A 99 4.72 -3.69 -0.47
N SER A 100 5.93 -3.18 -0.66
CA SER A 100 6.25 -2.11 -1.63
C SER A 100 6.96 -2.59 -2.91
N GLN A 101 7.28 -3.88 -3.02
CA GLN A 101 8.14 -4.47 -4.06
C GLN A 101 9.52 -3.78 -4.19
N ALA A 102 9.99 -3.09 -3.14
CA ALA A 102 11.28 -2.41 -3.13
C ALA A 102 12.43 -3.40 -2.87
N ASP A 103 13.66 -3.04 -3.28
CA ASP A 103 14.86 -3.78 -2.89
C ASP A 103 15.04 -3.70 -1.36
N PRO A 104 14.98 -4.83 -0.63
CA PRO A 104 15.10 -4.84 0.83
C PRO A 104 16.41 -4.25 1.34
N LEU A 105 17.51 -4.39 0.59
CA LEU A 105 18.83 -3.89 0.98
C LEU A 105 18.93 -2.38 0.81
N LEU A 106 18.37 -1.84 -0.28
CA LEU A 106 18.27 -0.41 -0.49
C LEU A 106 17.35 0.24 0.55
N LEU A 107 16.21 -0.39 0.82
CA LEU A 107 15.26 0.08 1.82
C LEU A 107 15.86 0.07 3.22
N ALA A 108 16.58 -0.98 3.61
CA ALA A 108 17.30 -1.03 4.88
C ALA A 108 18.37 0.08 5.01
N ARG A 109 19.04 0.45 3.92
CA ARG A 109 20.01 1.56 3.90
C ARG A 109 19.34 2.91 4.08
N ILE A 110 18.21 3.14 3.41
CA ILE A 110 17.42 4.37 3.54
C ILE A 110 16.88 4.49 4.98
N LEU A 111 16.30 3.43 5.53
CA LEU A 111 15.81 3.42 6.91
C LEU A 111 16.94 3.65 7.93
N ARG A 112 18.13 3.09 7.72
CA ARG A 112 19.31 3.31 8.57
C ARG A 112 19.79 4.77 8.50
N LEU A 113 19.72 5.42 7.33
CA LEU A 113 20.03 6.84 7.17
C LEU A 113 19.01 7.71 7.92
N LEU A 114 17.71 7.42 7.77
CA LEU A 114 16.62 8.14 8.43
C LEU A 114 16.66 7.98 9.96
N ALA A 115 17.08 6.83 10.46
CA ALA A 115 17.30 6.61 11.89
C ALA A 115 18.42 7.48 12.47
N THR A 116 19.41 7.88 11.65
CA THR A 116 20.48 8.81 12.06
C THR A 116 19.95 10.23 12.25
N HIS A 117 18.83 10.57 11.59
CA HIS A 117 18.15 11.86 11.70
C HIS A 117 17.00 11.84 12.73
N HIS A 118 16.98 10.84 13.64
CA HIS A 118 15.94 10.66 14.67
C HIS A 118 14.51 10.52 14.15
N VAL A 119 14.32 10.22 12.86
CA VAL A 119 12.99 9.95 12.27
C VAL A 119 12.48 8.56 12.70
N PHE A 120 13.40 7.63 12.97
CA PHE A 120 13.11 6.27 13.44
C PHE A 120 14.11 5.86 14.52
N HIS A 121 13.70 4.99 15.45
CA HIS A 121 14.62 4.32 16.37
C HIS A 121 14.78 2.85 15.99
N LYS A 122 16.00 2.31 16.15
CA LYS A 122 16.28 0.89 15.97
C LYS A 122 15.59 0.11 17.10
N GLY A 123 14.60 -0.71 16.75
CA GLY A 123 13.96 -1.66 17.66
C GLY A 123 14.93 -2.78 18.07
N LYS A 124 14.57 -3.51 19.14
CA LYS A 124 15.34 -4.69 19.56
C LYS A 124 15.22 -5.79 18.50
N PRO A 125 16.30 -6.52 18.17
CA PRO A 125 16.23 -7.64 17.22
C PRO A 125 15.27 -8.70 17.76
N THR A 126 14.15 -8.90 17.07
CA THR A 126 13.11 -9.85 17.47
C THR A 126 13.57 -11.25 17.13
N LYS A 127 13.59 -12.14 18.13
CA LYS A 127 14.19 -13.49 18.06
C LYS A 127 13.31 -14.53 17.34
N THR A 128 12.44 -14.11 16.44
CA THR A 128 11.60 -15.03 15.67
C THR A 128 12.09 -15.00 14.24
N LEU A 129 12.96 -15.96 13.93
CA LEU A 129 13.15 -16.67 12.65
C LEU A 129 14.49 -17.40 12.75
N LEU A 130 14.46 -18.53 13.47
CA LEU A 130 15.33 -19.65 13.14
C LEU A 130 15.12 -19.88 11.63
N GLU A 131 16.20 -19.73 10.83
CA GLU A 131 16.30 -19.93 9.36
C GLU A 131 16.58 -18.68 8.48
N ALA A 132 17.00 -17.54 9.03
CA ALA A 132 17.67 -16.53 8.20
C ALA A 132 19.15 -16.93 7.91
N PRO A 133 19.66 -16.80 6.67
CA PRO A 133 21.07 -17.04 6.35
C PRO A 133 21.97 -16.13 7.20
N LYS A 134 23.09 -16.67 7.66
CA LYS A 134 23.97 -16.13 8.73
C LYS A 134 24.56 -14.73 8.49
N ASP A 135 24.27 -14.10 7.37
CA ASP A 135 24.92 -12.87 6.90
C ASP A 135 23.98 -11.65 6.85
N VAL A 136 22.71 -11.79 7.27
CA VAL A 136 21.73 -10.68 7.26
C VAL A 136 21.45 -10.20 8.68
N GLU A 137 22.00 -9.03 9.04
CA GLU A 137 21.65 -8.33 10.28
C GLU A 137 20.18 -7.90 10.21
N VAL A 138 19.29 -8.59 10.93
CA VAL A 138 17.86 -8.24 11.01
C VAL A 138 17.71 -6.99 11.88
N LEU A 139 17.42 -5.86 11.24
CA LEU A 139 17.19 -4.58 11.89
C LEU A 139 15.69 -4.29 11.93
N SER A 140 15.10 -4.34 13.13
CA SER A 140 13.75 -3.82 13.38
C SER A 140 13.84 -2.32 13.69
N TYR A 141 12.84 -1.53 13.29
CA TYR A 141 12.77 -0.10 13.55
C TYR A 141 11.37 0.27 14.04
N SER A 142 11.26 1.11 15.06
CA SER A 142 10.00 1.59 15.65
C SER A 142 9.99 3.13 15.77
N MET A 143 8.82 3.74 15.92
CA MET A 143 8.62 5.20 15.95
C MET A 143 8.65 5.76 17.37
N GLN A 144 9.19 6.97 17.54
CA GLN A 144 9.23 7.66 18.83
C GLN A 144 7.88 8.34 19.07
N SER A 145 7.15 7.92 20.10
CA SER A 145 5.91 8.59 20.53
C SER A 145 6.26 9.67 21.55
N ASP A 146 6.79 10.81 21.08
CA ASP A 146 7.00 11.95 21.97
C ASP A 146 5.72 12.82 22.00
N LEU A 147 4.73 12.33 22.75
CA LEU A 147 3.66 13.12 23.34
C LEU A 147 3.59 12.76 24.83
N ASP A 148 4.48 13.37 25.62
CA ASP A 148 4.31 13.69 27.04
C ASP A 148 5.08 14.99 27.34
#